data_AF-A0A9D7I017-F1
#
_entry.id   AF-A0A9D7I017-F1
#
_cell.length_a   1.000
_cell.length_b   1.000
_cell.length_c   1.000
_cell.angle_alpha   90.00
_cell.angle_beta   90.00
_cell.angle_gamma   90.00
#
_symmetry.space_group_name_H-M   'P 1'
#
loop_
_entity.id
_entity.type
_entity.pdbx_description
1 polymer ?
#
loop_
_entity_poly.entity_id
_entity_poly.type
_entity_poly.pdbx_seq_one_letter_code
_entity_poly.pdbx_strand_id
1 'polypeptide(L)' 'MFHLDPMSPAQRRAVHQTLVNHPDVTTFSEGEGPTRHVVVKLKEKKE' A
#
# COMPACT_ATOMS: atom_id res chain seq x y z
N MET A 1 7.26 0.13 -8.33
CA MET A 1 6.58 0.03 -7.01
C MET A 1 7.15 1.10 -6.12
N PHE A 2 6.33 1.71 -5.27
CA PHE A 2 6.75 2.77 -4.36
C PHE A 2 6.55 2.30 -2.92
N HIS A 3 7.58 2.47 -2.09
CA HIS A 3 7.58 2.05 -0.70
C HIS A 3 7.38 3.29 0.17
N LEU A 4 6.35 3.26 1.02
CA LEU A 4 6.16 4.29 2.04
C LEU A 4 7.02 3.96 3.25
N ASP A 5 7.35 4.97 4.04
CA ASP A 5 8.04 4.76 5.32
C ASP A 5 7.18 3.90 6.28
N PRO A 6 7.82 3.11 7.18
CA PRO A 6 7.09 2.38 8.21
C PRO A 6 6.21 3.30 9.05
N MET A 7 4.98 2.85 9.31
CA MET A 7 3.97 3.64 9.99
C MET A 7 3.06 2.76 10.86
N SER A 8 2.31 3.39 11.77
CA SER A 8 1.42 2.68 12.68
C SER A 8 0.36 1.86 11.93
N PRO A 9 -0.18 0.77 12.53
CA PRO A 9 -1.22 -0.04 11.88
C PRO A 9 -2.44 0.78 11.43
N ALA A 10 -2.81 1.82 12.21
CA ALA A 10 -3.92 2.72 11.88
C ALA A 10 -3.65 3.53 10.61
N GLN A 11 -2.45 4.10 10.48
CA GLN A 11 -2.05 4.85 9.28
C GLN A 11 -1.98 3.94 8.05
N ARG A 12 -1.41 2.73 8.18
CA ARG A 12 -1.40 1.75 7.08
C ARG A 12 -2.82 1.41 6.63
N ARG A 13 -3.74 1.20 7.58
CA ARG A 13 -5.14 0.94 7.27
C ARG A 13 -5.78 2.11 6.53
N ALA A 14 -5.51 3.35 6.94
CA ALA A 14 -6.00 4.53 6.24
C ALA A 14 -5.53 4.54 4.78
N VAL A 15 -4.23 4.34 4.51
CA VAL A 15 -3.69 4.27 3.14
C VAL A 15 -4.37 3.19 2.31
N HIS A 16 -4.50 1.97 2.86
CA HIS A 16 -5.19 0.87 2.18
C HIS A 16 -6.65 1.22 1.85
N GLN A 17 -7.39 1.82 2.79
CA GLN A 17 -8.79 2.22 2.59
C GLN A 17 -8.93 3.36 1.58
N THR A 18 -8.01 4.32 1.58
CA THR A 18 -8.02 5.43 0.61
C THR A 18 -7.77 4.93 -0.81
N LEU A 19 -6.87 3.97 -1.01
CA LEU A 19 -6.44 3.53 -2.34
C LEU A 19 -7.15 2.27 -2.85
N VAL A 20 -8.01 1.62 -2.06
CA VAL A 20 -8.69 0.36 -2.44
C VAL A 20 -9.45 0.46 -3.77
N ASN A 21 -10.10 1.59 -4.03
CA ASN A 21 -10.91 1.83 -5.24
C ASN A 21 -10.16 2.61 -6.32
N HIS A 22 -8.86 2.89 -6.16
CA HIS A 22 -8.11 3.67 -7.14
C HIS A 22 -7.97 2.87 -8.45
N PRO A 23 -8.28 3.43 -9.63
CA PRO A 23 -8.30 2.68 -10.90
C PRO A 23 -6.93 2.14 -11.31
N ASP A 24 -5.87 2.90 -11.06
CA ASP A 24 -4.53 2.58 -11.59
C ASP A 24 -3.55 1.94 -10.60
N VAL A 25 -3.87 1.90 -9.31
CA VAL A 25 -2.93 1.39 -8.28
C VAL A 25 -3.58 0.39 -7.34
N THR A 26 -2.75 -0.43 -6.73
CA THR A 26 -3.09 -1.34 -5.64
C THR A 26 -2.05 -1.20 -4.52
N THR A 27 -2.46 -1.50 -3.30
CA THR A 27 -1.60 -1.41 -2.12
C THR A 27 -1.56 -2.73 -1.37
N PHE A 28 -0.40 -3.08 -0.82
CA PHE A 28 -0.22 -4.21 0.08
C PHE A 28 0.81 -3.85 1.17
N SER A 29 0.89 -4.65 2.24
CA SER A 29 1.88 -4.42 3.30
C SER A 29 3.02 -5.42 3.19
N GLU A 30 4.25 -4.96 3.35
CA GLU A 30 5.46 -5.78 3.32
C GLU A 30 6.31 -5.51 4.58
N GLY A 31 7.17 -6.46 4.96
CA GLY A 31 8.02 -6.39 6.15
C GLY A 31 7.34 -6.87 7.44
N GLU A 32 8.11 -6.86 8.53
CA GLU A 32 7.71 -7.41 9.83
C GLU A 32 8.05 -6.44 10.98
N GLY A 33 7.23 -6.48 12.04
CA GLY A 33 7.42 -5.62 13.21
C GLY A 33 7.60 -4.13 12.85
N PRO A 34 8.71 -3.48 13.26
CA PRO A 34 8.95 -2.06 13.05
C PRO A 34 9.27 -1.69 11.60
N THR A 35 9.66 -2.65 10.74
CA THR A 35 9.94 -2.38 9.32
C THR A 35 8.71 -2.57 8.44
N ARG A 36 7.57 -2.95 9.03
CA ARG A 36 6.35 -3.21 8.27
C ARG A 36 5.77 -1.92 7.70
N HIS A 37 5.69 -1.85 6.38
CA HIS A 37 5.31 -0.66 5.62
C HIS A 37 4.32 -1.00 4.50
N VAL A 38 3.76 0.04 3.86
CA VAL A 38 2.85 -0.11 2.71
C VAL A 38 3.63 0.06 1.42
N VAL A 39 3.35 -0.82 0.45
CA VAL A 39 3.87 -0.77 -0.91
C VAL A 39 2.72 -0.45 -1.85
N VAL A 40 2.94 0.52 -2.74
CA VAL A 40 2.01 0.92 -3.80
C VAL A 40 2.54 0.42 -5.13
N LYS A 41 1.71 -0.32 -5.88
CA LYS A 41 2.05 -0.86 -7.20
C LYS A 41 0.99 -0.42 -8.22
N LEU A 42 1.41 -0.16 -9.46
CA LEU A 42 0.49 0.03 -10.56
C LEU A 42 -0.29 -1.26 -10.82
N LYS A 43 -1.59 -1.13 -11.10
CA LYS A 43 -2.42 -2.24 -11.59
C LYS A 43 -1.96 -2.59 -13.00
N GLU A 44 -1.95 -3.88 -13.30
CA GLU A 44 -1.74 -4.34 -14.66
C GLU A 44 -2.93 -3.90 -15.50
N LYS A 45 -2.68 -3.18 -16.60
CA LYS A 45 -3.73 -2.93 -17.58
C LYS A 45 -4.11 -4.29 -18.17
N LYS A 46 -5.32 -4.76 -17.90
CA LYS A 46 -5.92 -5.80 -18.71
C LYS A 46 -6.28 -5.14 -20.04
N GLU A 47 -5.51 -5.44 -21.07
CA GLU A 47 -5.88 -5.19 -22.47
C GLU A 47 -7.08 -6.06 -22.87
#